data_AF-A0A4U8V0X7-F1
#
_entry.id   AF-A0A4U8V0X7-F1
#
_cell.length_a   1.000
_cell.length_b   1.000
_cell.length_c   1.000
_cell.angle_alpha   90.00
_cell.angle_beta   90.00
_cell.angle_gamma   90.00
#
_symmetry.space_group_name_H-M   'P 1'
#
loop_
_entity.id
_entity.type
_entity.pdbx_description
1 polymer ?
#
loop_
_entity_poly.entity_id
_entity_poly.type
_entity_poly.pdbx_seq_one_letter_code
_entity_poly.pdbx_strand_id
1 'polypeptide(L)'
;MKTNGKMIGGASLKGEEDGEYYTTWGKYFIRFLEEYHKEGIDFWGLTAQNEPSSGLDPFYAWQTMYFSAEMQREFIKNILGPLLKNSIHGKNINLMILDDQRFLLPNWADVVLRDPEAAKYIAGVAVHWYEDFMTPAHNLEWTHQGHPDKFIFATEACNGYLPLMHGPILGDWARGDSYAHDIIQDLNNFVAGWTDWNLCLDTIGGPNLAKNYVDAPIIIDAEKGEFYKQPMFYVMGHFSWVEKGACGFESWVQSRVKWVM
;
A
#
# COMPACT_ATOMS: atom_id res chain seq x y z
N MET A 1 19.98 -4.80 10.60
CA MET A 1 20.51 -5.72 9.56
C MET A 1 20.89 -5.00 8.25
N LYS A 2 20.68 -3.68 8.15
CA LYS A 2 20.94 -2.90 6.92
C LYS A 2 22.42 -2.58 6.71
N THR A 3 22.82 -2.38 5.46
CA THR A 3 24.20 -2.01 5.06
C THR A 3 24.67 -0.71 5.71
N ASN A 4 23.78 0.26 5.92
CA ASN A 4 24.09 1.53 6.57
C ASN A 4 24.02 1.49 8.11
N GLY A 5 23.56 0.38 8.71
CA GLY A 5 23.40 0.24 10.17
C GLY A 5 22.36 1.16 10.81
N LYS A 6 21.47 1.79 10.03
CA LYS A 6 20.48 2.77 10.50
C LYS A 6 19.06 2.39 10.09
N MET A 7 18.07 2.85 10.86
CA MET A 7 16.65 2.69 10.53
C MET A 7 16.25 3.62 9.37
N ILE A 8 16.69 4.87 9.43
CA ILE A 8 16.50 5.88 8.40
C ILE A 8 17.66 5.88 7.39
N GLY A 9 17.48 6.58 6.28
CA GLY A 9 18.40 6.56 5.15
C GLY A 9 18.31 5.25 4.38
N GLY A 10 18.16 5.38 3.07
CA GLY A 10 18.07 4.30 2.12
C GLY A 10 19.25 3.34 2.20
N ALA A 11 18.94 2.05 2.30
CA ALA A 11 19.90 0.95 2.33
C ALA A 11 19.18 -0.39 2.27
N SER A 12 19.80 -1.37 1.62
CA SER A 12 19.38 -2.77 1.61
C SER A 12 19.84 -3.54 2.86
N LEU A 13 19.38 -4.78 2.98
CA LEU A 13 19.95 -5.75 3.92
C LEU A 13 21.40 -6.09 3.53
N LYS A 14 22.21 -6.47 4.53
CA LYS A 14 23.60 -6.88 4.32
C LYS A 14 23.69 -8.23 3.60
N GLY A 15 24.71 -8.39 2.76
CA GLY A 15 25.04 -9.65 2.11
C GLY A 15 24.14 -9.97 0.91
N GLU A 16 24.25 -11.21 0.43
CA GLU A 16 23.48 -11.72 -0.71
C GLU A 16 22.03 -11.99 -0.32
N GLU A 17 21.12 -11.96 -1.31
CA GLU A 17 19.67 -12.08 -1.13
C GLU A 17 19.21 -13.44 -0.58
N ASP A 18 20.04 -14.47 -0.68
CA ASP A 18 19.85 -15.81 -0.08
C ASP A 18 20.66 -16.01 1.22
N GLY A 19 21.36 -14.96 1.67
CA GLY A 19 22.27 -14.98 2.81
C GLY A 19 21.59 -14.95 4.17
N GLU A 20 22.42 -14.95 5.22
CA GLU A 20 21.97 -15.01 6.62
C GLU A 20 21.04 -13.86 7.02
N TYR A 21 21.32 -12.64 6.57
CA TYR A 21 20.51 -11.46 6.93
C TYR A 21 19.14 -11.47 6.27
N TYR A 22 19.05 -11.86 4.99
CA TYR A 22 17.76 -12.03 4.31
C TYR A 22 16.98 -13.19 4.92
N THR A 23 17.64 -14.32 5.23
CA THR A 23 16.99 -15.46 5.89
C THR A 23 16.44 -15.07 7.27
N THR A 24 17.22 -14.31 8.04
CA THR A 24 16.82 -13.79 9.35
C THR A 24 15.64 -12.83 9.21
N TRP A 25 15.65 -11.99 8.18
CA TRP A 25 14.53 -11.10 7.88
C TRP A 25 13.26 -11.87 7.52
N GLY A 26 13.33 -12.89 6.68
CA GLY A 26 12.19 -13.77 6.40
C GLY A 26 11.65 -14.46 7.67
N LYS A 27 12.53 -14.93 8.56
CA LYS A 27 12.13 -15.51 9.87
C LYS A 27 11.47 -14.48 10.79
N TYR A 28 11.85 -13.20 10.69
CA TYR A 28 11.21 -12.13 11.43
C TYR A 28 9.72 -11.99 11.06
N PHE A 29 9.36 -12.08 9.77
CA PHE A 29 7.95 -12.09 9.34
C PHE A 29 7.19 -13.26 9.97
N ILE A 30 7.77 -14.45 9.98
CA ILE A 30 7.12 -15.63 10.59
C ILE A 30 6.92 -15.40 12.09
N ARG A 31 7.95 -14.90 12.78
CA ARG A 31 7.86 -14.63 14.22
C ARG A 31 6.81 -13.56 14.53
N PHE A 32 6.70 -12.53 13.70
CA PHE A 32 5.67 -11.50 13.83
C PHE A 32 4.26 -12.10 13.80
N LEU A 33 3.97 -12.94 12.80
CA LEU A 33 2.68 -13.62 12.68
C LEU A 33 2.39 -14.54 13.88
N GLU A 34 3.41 -15.27 14.34
CA GLU A 34 3.29 -16.16 15.50
C GLU A 34 3.01 -15.40 16.80
N GLU A 35 3.67 -14.26 17.04
CA GLU A 35 3.43 -13.48 18.26
C GLU A 35 2.05 -12.83 18.27
N TYR A 36 1.59 -12.30 17.14
CA TYR A 36 0.24 -11.73 17.06
C TYR A 36 -0.85 -12.78 17.21
N HIS A 37 -0.63 -13.99 16.67
CA HIS A 37 -1.57 -15.08 16.87
C HIS A 37 -1.74 -15.46 18.35
N LYS A 38 -0.67 -15.39 19.17
CA LYS A 38 -0.78 -15.62 20.62
C LYS A 38 -1.67 -14.61 21.33
N GLU A 39 -1.74 -13.40 20.79
CA GLU A 39 -2.64 -12.34 21.25
C GLU A 39 -4.03 -12.41 20.58
N GLY A 40 -4.31 -13.47 19.82
CA GLY A 40 -5.60 -13.70 19.16
C GLY A 40 -5.83 -12.89 17.89
N ILE A 41 -4.77 -12.37 17.27
CA ILE A 41 -4.84 -11.57 16.05
C ILE A 41 -4.27 -12.37 14.88
N ASP A 42 -5.13 -12.72 13.93
CA ASP A 42 -4.75 -13.35 12.67
C ASP A 42 -4.69 -12.32 11.54
N PHE A 43 -3.73 -12.48 10.62
CA PHE A 43 -3.56 -11.60 9.46
C PHE A 43 -4.18 -12.21 8.21
N TRP A 44 -4.79 -11.36 7.38
CA TRP A 44 -5.29 -11.73 6.05
C TRP A 44 -4.20 -11.65 4.97
N GLY A 45 -3.34 -10.64 5.05
CA GLY A 45 -2.35 -10.33 4.03
C GLY A 45 -1.09 -9.69 4.64
N LEU A 46 -0.01 -9.69 3.88
CA LEU A 46 1.22 -8.96 4.21
C LEU A 46 1.88 -8.48 2.91
N THR A 47 2.60 -7.36 3.00
CA THR A 47 3.43 -6.85 1.90
C THR A 47 4.88 -7.19 2.15
N ALA A 48 5.67 -7.37 1.08
CA ALA A 48 7.07 -7.78 1.22
C ALA A 48 7.96 -6.70 1.87
N GLN A 49 7.62 -5.43 1.65
CA GLN A 49 8.30 -4.25 2.19
C GLN A 49 7.43 -3.03 1.87
N ASN A 50 7.21 -2.13 2.83
CA ASN A 50 6.61 -0.82 2.58
C ASN A 50 7.56 0.06 1.77
N GLU A 51 7.08 0.65 0.67
CA GLU A 51 7.78 1.56 -0.23
C GLU A 51 9.24 1.17 -0.48
N PRO A 52 9.52 -0.02 -1.03
CA PRO A 52 10.87 -0.52 -1.24
C PRO A 52 11.73 0.44 -2.08
N SER A 53 11.13 1.22 -2.99
CA SER A 53 11.84 2.19 -3.83
C SER A 53 12.38 3.38 -3.02
N SER A 54 11.73 3.76 -1.92
CA SER A 54 12.18 4.84 -1.03
C SER A 54 13.58 4.57 -0.47
N GLY A 55 13.96 3.30 -0.37
CA GLY A 55 15.28 2.86 0.07
C GLY A 55 16.41 3.22 -0.89
N LEU A 56 16.11 3.70 -2.10
CA LEU A 56 17.10 4.27 -3.01
C LEU A 56 17.66 5.61 -2.52
N ASP A 57 16.89 6.38 -1.75
CA ASP A 57 17.33 7.68 -1.25
C ASP A 57 18.16 7.51 0.04
N PRO A 58 19.50 7.69 0.01
CA PRO A 58 20.33 7.55 1.19
C PRO A 58 20.01 8.57 2.31
N PHE A 59 19.26 9.64 1.99
CA PHE A 59 18.86 10.70 2.92
C PHE A 59 17.39 10.59 3.34
N TYR A 60 16.70 9.52 2.97
CA TYR A 60 15.29 9.33 3.31
C TYR A 60 15.05 9.47 4.82
N ALA A 61 14.07 10.31 5.18
CA ALA A 61 13.99 10.91 6.51
C ALA A 61 13.38 10.00 7.59
N TRP A 62 12.71 8.92 7.20
CA TRP A 62 12.11 7.93 8.11
C TRP A 62 12.48 6.49 7.73
N GLN A 63 11.88 5.53 8.44
CA GLN A 63 12.16 4.11 8.30
C GLN A 63 11.92 3.67 6.85
N THR A 64 12.95 3.10 6.24
CA THR A 64 12.90 2.57 4.87
C THR A 64 13.86 1.39 4.73
N MET A 65 13.66 0.54 3.72
CA MET A 65 14.62 -0.49 3.35
C MET A 65 14.55 -0.76 1.85
N TYR A 66 15.70 -0.71 1.18
CA TYR A 66 15.76 -0.85 -0.27
C TYR A 66 15.59 -2.30 -0.72
N PHE A 67 14.66 -2.49 -1.66
CA PHE A 67 14.58 -3.65 -2.54
C PHE A 67 14.39 -3.14 -3.96
N SER A 68 15.13 -3.68 -4.94
CA SER A 68 14.69 -3.63 -6.33
C SER A 68 13.60 -4.68 -6.57
N ALA A 69 12.97 -4.65 -7.75
CA ALA A 69 12.03 -5.70 -8.14
C ALA A 69 12.70 -7.08 -8.19
N GLU A 70 13.94 -7.17 -8.68
CA GLU A 70 14.74 -8.41 -8.69
C GLU A 70 15.06 -8.88 -7.26
N MET A 71 15.48 -7.97 -6.38
CA MET A 71 15.74 -8.30 -4.97
C MET A 71 14.48 -8.86 -4.30
N GLN A 72 13.33 -8.22 -4.55
CA GLN A 72 12.04 -8.67 -4.01
C GLN A 72 11.65 -10.05 -4.56
N ARG A 73 11.86 -10.29 -5.86
CA ARG A 73 11.62 -11.60 -6.50
C ARG A 73 12.45 -12.70 -5.84
N GLU A 74 13.77 -12.52 -5.73
CA GLU A 74 14.66 -13.54 -5.19
C GLU A 74 14.39 -13.78 -3.70
N PHE A 75 14.15 -12.72 -2.92
CA PHE A 75 13.78 -12.85 -1.52
C PHE A 75 12.50 -13.66 -1.33
N ILE A 76 11.47 -13.41 -2.15
CA ILE A 76 10.21 -14.16 -2.09
C ILE A 76 10.40 -15.61 -2.53
N LYS A 77 11.05 -15.84 -3.67
CA LYS A 77 11.27 -17.17 -4.24
C LYS A 77 12.06 -18.06 -3.29
N ASN A 78 13.18 -17.56 -2.78
CA ASN A 78 14.17 -18.38 -2.09
C ASN A 78 13.95 -18.43 -0.57
N ILE A 79 13.30 -17.42 0.02
CA ILE A 79 13.21 -17.28 1.48
C ILE A 79 11.77 -17.09 1.96
N LEU A 80 11.14 -15.94 1.69
CA LEU A 80 9.90 -15.57 2.36
C LEU A 80 8.74 -16.49 1.97
N GLY A 81 8.61 -16.82 0.69
CA GLY A 81 7.58 -17.74 0.18
C GLY A 81 7.66 -19.13 0.83
N PRO A 82 8.82 -19.82 0.77
CA PRO A 82 9.01 -21.09 1.47
C PRO A 82 8.77 -21.03 2.98
N LEU A 83 9.25 -19.98 3.65
CA LEU A 83 9.05 -19.80 5.10
C LEU A 83 7.56 -19.63 5.45
N LEU A 84 6.82 -18.84 4.67
CA LEU A 84 5.39 -18.65 4.87
C LEU A 84 4.64 -19.98 4.68
N LYS A 85 4.90 -20.71 3.60
CA LYS A 85 4.22 -21.99 3.32
C LYS A 85 4.49 -23.07 4.37
N ASN A 86 5.67 -23.05 4.99
CA ASN A 86 6.02 -23.99 6.06
C ASN A 86 5.57 -23.53 7.46
N SER A 87 5.13 -22.29 7.63
CA SER A 87 4.62 -21.78 8.91
C SER A 87 3.14 -22.12 9.11
N ILE A 88 2.77 -22.50 10.33
CA ILE A 88 1.38 -22.76 10.72
C ILE A 88 0.50 -21.53 10.51
N HIS A 89 1.01 -20.35 10.88
CA HIS A 89 0.30 -19.07 10.83
C HIS A 89 0.60 -18.27 9.56
N GLY A 90 1.65 -18.64 8.81
CA GLY A 90 2.03 -17.98 7.55
C GLY A 90 1.43 -18.58 6.27
N LYS A 91 1.07 -19.87 6.27
CA LYS A 91 0.77 -20.61 5.01
C LYS A 91 -0.41 -20.09 4.20
N ASN A 92 -1.35 -19.43 4.87
CA ASN A 92 -2.59 -18.89 4.30
C ASN A 92 -2.55 -17.37 4.09
N ILE A 93 -1.41 -16.72 4.35
CA ILE A 93 -1.29 -15.28 4.14
C ILE A 93 -1.32 -14.95 2.64
N ASN A 94 -2.07 -13.92 2.28
CA ASN A 94 -1.99 -13.30 0.97
C ASN A 94 -0.77 -12.38 0.91
N LEU A 95 0.32 -12.88 0.34
CA LEU A 95 1.54 -12.11 0.12
C LEU A 95 1.35 -11.17 -1.08
N MET A 96 1.64 -9.89 -0.88
CA MET A 96 1.59 -8.84 -1.89
C MET A 96 3.00 -8.28 -2.17
N ILE A 97 3.25 -7.97 -3.44
CA ILE A 97 4.49 -7.34 -3.93
C ILE A 97 4.29 -5.84 -4.15
N LEU A 98 5.37 -5.12 -4.48
CA LEU A 98 5.41 -3.67 -4.65
C LEU A 98 5.17 -2.91 -3.33
N ASP A 99 3.92 -2.62 -2.97
CA ASP A 99 3.54 -1.78 -1.81
C ASP A 99 4.18 -0.39 -1.86
N ASP A 100 3.98 0.25 -3.02
CA ASP A 100 4.65 1.47 -3.43
C ASP A 100 3.84 2.14 -4.55
N GLN A 101 4.34 3.27 -5.06
CA GLN A 101 3.62 4.10 -6.03
C GLN A 101 3.32 3.37 -7.35
N ARG A 102 2.13 3.62 -7.91
CA ARG A 102 1.66 2.96 -9.16
C ARG A 102 2.50 3.26 -10.40
N PHE A 103 3.37 4.28 -10.39
CA PHE A 103 4.25 4.57 -11.53
C PHE A 103 5.32 3.49 -11.75
N LEU A 104 5.59 2.66 -10.73
CA LEU A 104 6.48 1.50 -10.82
C LEU A 104 5.85 0.32 -11.58
N LEU A 105 4.55 0.38 -11.84
CA LEU A 105 3.82 -0.58 -12.66
C LEU A 105 3.84 -0.20 -14.15
N PRO A 106 3.72 -1.19 -15.06
CA PRO A 106 3.65 -2.63 -14.80
C PRO A 106 5.03 -3.29 -14.57
N ASN A 107 6.12 -2.54 -14.72
CA ASN A 107 7.48 -3.09 -14.75
C ASN A 107 7.83 -3.91 -13.50
N TRP A 108 7.52 -3.42 -12.29
CA TRP A 108 7.81 -4.16 -11.06
C TRP A 108 7.07 -5.51 -11.01
N ALA A 109 5.78 -5.50 -11.36
CA ALA A 109 4.97 -6.70 -11.45
C ALA A 109 5.54 -7.69 -12.48
N ASP A 110 5.93 -7.21 -13.67
CA ASP A 110 6.54 -8.03 -14.70
C ASP A 110 7.85 -8.71 -14.25
N VAL A 111 8.74 -7.97 -13.59
CA VAL A 111 10.02 -8.52 -13.11
C VAL A 111 9.81 -9.65 -12.10
N VAL A 112 8.85 -9.47 -11.19
CA VAL A 112 8.61 -10.44 -10.10
C VAL A 112 7.74 -11.61 -10.55
N LEU A 113 6.64 -11.36 -11.26
CA LEU A 113 5.60 -12.34 -11.54
C LEU A 113 5.87 -13.20 -12.78
N ARG A 114 6.77 -12.78 -13.69
CA ARG A 114 7.20 -13.64 -14.81
C ARG A 114 8.10 -14.80 -14.38
N ASP A 115 8.64 -14.77 -13.16
CA ASP A 115 9.31 -15.93 -12.57
C ASP A 115 8.28 -16.81 -11.84
N PRO A 116 7.92 -18.00 -12.39
CA PRO A 116 6.90 -18.86 -11.79
C PRO A 116 7.28 -19.37 -10.39
N GLU A 117 8.58 -19.43 -10.07
CA GLU A 117 9.05 -19.88 -8.76
C GLU A 117 8.84 -18.81 -7.67
N ALA A 118 8.79 -17.54 -8.05
CA ALA A 118 8.33 -16.46 -7.16
C ALA A 118 6.79 -16.35 -7.18
N ALA A 119 6.19 -16.31 -8.38
CA ALA A 119 4.78 -16.03 -8.59
C ALA A 119 3.82 -16.98 -7.87
N LYS A 120 4.23 -18.25 -7.64
CA LYS A 120 3.43 -19.23 -6.89
C LYS A 120 3.20 -18.89 -5.42
N TYR A 121 4.00 -17.98 -4.86
CA TYR A 121 3.84 -17.50 -3.49
C TYR A 121 3.07 -16.20 -3.38
N ILE A 122 2.81 -15.51 -4.50
CA ILE A 122 2.27 -14.16 -4.54
C ILE A 122 0.79 -14.20 -4.89
N ALA A 123 -0.01 -13.53 -4.07
CA ALA A 123 -1.45 -13.43 -4.24
C ALA A 123 -1.87 -12.16 -5.02
N GLY A 124 -1.12 -11.07 -4.85
CA GLY A 124 -1.47 -9.79 -5.48
C GLY A 124 -0.34 -8.76 -5.51
N VAL A 125 -0.68 -7.57 -6.00
CA VAL A 125 0.17 -6.39 -6.12
C VAL A 125 -0.42 -5.28 -5.27
N ALA A 126 0.37 -4.68 -4.39
CA ALA A 126 -0.01 -3.56 -3.53
C ALA A 126 0.43 -2.22 -4.15
N VAL A 127 -0.42 -1.19 -4.11
CA VAL A 127 -0.15 0.13 -4.70
C VAL A 127 -0.50 1.28 -3.76
N HIS A 128 0.26 2.37 -3.86
CA HIS A 128 0.07 3.63 -3.15
C HIS A 128 -0.32 4.77 -4.11
N TRP A 129 -0.95 5.82 -3.57
CA TRP A 129 -1.60 6.92 -4.32
C TRP A 129 -0.75 8.19 -4.54
N TYR A 130 0.28 8.44 -3.73
CA TYR A 130 0.86 9.78 -3.56
C TYR A 130 1.42 10.44 -4.83
N GLU A 131 1.87 9.64 -5.80
CA GLU A 131 2.46 10.08 -7.06
C GLU A 131 1.58 9.82 -8.28
N ASP A 132 0.28 9.66 -8.07
CA ASP A 132 -0.68 9.34 -9.13
C ASP A 132 -0.80 10.40 -10.22
N PHE A 133 -0.42 11.64 -9.92
CA PHE A 133 -0.31 12.71 -10.91
C PHE A 133 0.81 12.48 -11.94
N MET A 134 1.78 11.58 -11.66
CA MET A 134 2.91 11.29 -12.54
C MET A 134 2.58 10.23 -13.59
N THR A 135 1.53 9.44 -13.41
CA THR A 135 1.18 8.34 -14.32
C THR A 135 -0.33 8.13 -14.41
N PRO A 136 -0.88 7.80 -15.59
CA PRO A 136 -2.30 7.46 -15.69
C PRO A 136 -2.64 6.15 -14.95
N ALA A 137 -3.89 6.03 -14.50
CA ALA A 137 -4.43 4.83 -13.85
C ALA A 137 -4.30 3.54 -14.68
N HIS A 138 -4.14 3.67 -16.00
CA HIS A 138 -4.00 2.55 -16.92
C HIS A 138 -2.76 1.67 -16.68
N ASN A 139 -1.77 2.12 -15.89
CA ASN A 139 -0.74 1.22 -15.37
C ASN A 139 -1.35 0.04 -14.60
N LEU A 140 -2.44 0.25 -13.86
CA LEU A 140 -3.18 -0.79 -13.15
C LEU A 140 -3.85 -1.76 -14.13
N GLU A 141 -4.49 -1.24 -15.19
CA GLU A 141 -5.07 -2.05 -16.26
C GLU A 141 -4.01 -2.91 -16.96
N TRP A 142 -2.87 -2.33 -17.32
CA TRP A 142 -1.76 -3.08 -17.92
C TRP A 142 -1.21 -4.16 -17.00
N THR A 143 -1.07 -3.88 -15.70
CA THR A 143 -0.68 -4.88 -14.71
C THR A 143 -1.69 -6.02 -14.64
N HIS A 144 -2.98 -5.72 -14.60
CA HIS A 144 -4.03 -6.73 -14.60
C HIS A 144 -4.02 -7.56 -15.87
N GLN A 145 -3.90 -6.94 -17.05
CA GLN A 145 -3.83 -7.64 -18.33
C GLN A 145 -2.61 -8.57 -18.43
N GLY A 146 -1.46 -8.14 -17.89
CA GLY A 146 -0.24 -8.95 -17.86
C GLY A 146 -0.28 -10.11 -16.87
N HIS A 147 -1.00 -9.94 -15.75
CA HIS A 147 -1.03 -10.88 -14.62
C HIS A 147 -2.46 -11.04 -14.06
N PRO A 148 -3.43 -11.53 -14.85
CA PRO A 148 -4.86 -11.49 -14.52
C PRO A 148 -5.26 -12.40 -13.35
N ASP A 149 -4.41 -13.34 -12.95
CA ASP A 149 -4.62 -14.21 -11.79
C ASP A 149 -4.19 -13.55 -10.46
N LYS A 150 -3.59 -12.36 -10.51
CA LYS A 150 -3.16 -11.58 -9.35
C LYS A 150 -4.10 -10.41 -9.12
N PHE A 151 -4.60 -10.26 -7.90
CA PHE A 151 -5.38 -9.07 -7.55
C PHE A 151 -4.47 -7.84 -7.40
N ILE A 152 -5.03 -6.65 -7.62
CA ILE A 152 -4.40 -5.38 -7.24
C ILE A 152 -5.14 -4.84 -6.03
N PHE A 153 -4.42 -4.26 -5.06
CA PHE A 153 -5.01 -3.72 -3.84
C PHE A 153 -4.33 -2.41 -3.47
N ALA A 154 -5.09 -1.33 -3.29
CA ALA A 154 -4.54 -0.07 -2.82
C ALA A 154 -4.36 -0.15 -1.30
N THR A 155 -3.10 -0.23 -0.87
CA THR A 155 -2.71 -0.48 0.52
C THR A 155 -2.51 0.79 1.32
N GLU A 156 -2.33 1.93 0.66
CA GLU A 156 -2.09 3.19 1.33
C GLU A 156 -2.47 4.41 0.47
N ALA A 157 -3.20 5.33 1.09
CA ALA A 157 -3.49 6.65 0.56
C ALA A 157 -3.74 7.63 1.72
N CYS A 158 -3.26 8.88 1.58
CA CYS A 158 -3.67 9.97 2.46
C CYS A 158 -3.60 11.33 1.77
N ASN A 159 -4.40 12.28 2.24
CA ASN A 159 -4.27 13.69 1.87
C ASN A 159 -3.30 14.40 2.83
N GLY A 160 -2.91 15.62 2.48
CA GLY A 160 -2.09 16.46 3.37
C GLY A 160 -0.60 16.13 3.38
N TYR A 161 -0.13 15.39 2.37
CA TYR A 161 1.28 15.04 2.15
C TYR A 161 2.03 16.03 1.25
N LEU A 162 1.31 16.91 0.54
CA LEU A 162 1.92 17.85 -0.40
C LEU A 162 2.64 18.99 0.34
N PRO A 163 3.86 19.41 -0.09
CA PRO A 163 4.67 20.38 0.63
C PRO A 163 3.99 21.72 0.94
N LEU A 164 3.05 22.15 0.09
CA LEU A 164 2.33 23.42 0.25
C LEU A 164 0.96 23.29 0.95
N MET A 165 0.47 22.07 1.14
CA MET A 165 -0.82 21.77 1.77
C MET A 165 -0.66 20.61 2.73
N HIS A 166 0.18 20.82 3.74
CA HIS A 166 0.61 19.79 4.69
C HIS A 166 -0.31 19.71 5.91
N GLY A 167 -0.58 18.51 6.42
CA GLY A 167 -1.37 18.29 7.64
C GLY A 167 -2.89 18.55 7.48
N PRO A 168 -3.66 18.50 8.58
CA PRO A 168 -5.12 18.54 8.56
C PRO A 168 -5.70 19.89 8.13
N ILE A 169 -6.80 19.85 7.36
CA ILE A 169 -7.64 21.01 7.04
C ILE A 169 -9.08 20.60 7.39
N LEU A 170 -9.59 21.12 8.51
CA LEU A 170 -10.90 20.71 9.03
C LEU A 170 -12.03 21.11 8.08
N GLY A 171 -12.85 20.14 7.67
CA GLY A 171 -14.01 20.33 6.81
C GLY A 171 -13.68 20.49 5.32
N ASP A 172 -12.45 20.21 4.88
CA ASP A 172 -12.07 20.39 3.48
C ASP A 172 -12.77 19.40 2.54
N TRP A 173 -13.67 19.93 1.71
CA TRP A 173 -14.44 19.10 0.77
C TRP A 173 -13.60 18.57 -0.38
N ALA A 174 -12.55 19.30 -0.80
CA ALA A 174 -11.69 18.89 -1.91
C ALA A 174 -10.90 17.61 -1.57
N ARG A 175 -10.48 17.45 -0.31
CA ARG A 175 -9.88 16.20 0.20
C ARG A 175 -10.88 15.04 0.23
N GLY A 176 -12.16 15.32 0.51
CA GLY A 176 -13.22 14.33 0.34
C GLY A 176 -13.39 13.91 -1.12
N ASP A 177 -13.45 14.88 -2.04
CA ASP A 177 -13.56 14.64 -3.47
C ASP A 177 -12.37 13.83 -4.03
N SER A 178 -11.14 14.10 -3.57
CA SER A 178 -9.97 13.35 -4.00
C SER A 178 -10.04 11.87 -3.60
N TYR A 179 -10.52 11.54 -2.38
CA TYR A 179 -10.76 10.14 -1.98
C TYR A 179 -11.83 9.48 -2.85
N ALA A 180 -12.93 10.18 -3.14
CA ALA A 180 -13.99 9.62 -3.99
C ALA A 180 -13.47 9.35 -5.41
N HIS A 181 -12.74 10.32 -5.97
CA HIS A 181 -12.16 10.22 -7.30
C HIS A 181 -11.19 9.05 -7.40
N ASP A 182 -10.30 8.91 -6.42
CA ASP A 182 -9.28 7.87 -6.39
C ASP A 182 -9.91 6.47 -6.24
N ILE A 183 -10.80 6.27 -5.26
CA ILE A 183 -11.50 5.00 -5.07
C ILE A 183 -12.27 4.58 -6.33
N ILE A 184 -12.97 5.50 -6.99
CA ILE A 184 -13.69 5.22 -8.24
C ILE A 184 -12.72 4.88 -9.36
N GLN A 185 -11.60 5.61 -9.46
CA GLN A 185 -10.58 5.36 -10.47
C GLN A 185 -9.98 3.96 -10.29
N ASP A 186 -9.60 3.60 -9.07
CA ASP A 186 -9.04 2.30 -8.71
C ASP A 186 -10.00 1.15 -9.01
N LEU A 187 -11.26 1.25 -8.55
CA LEU A 187 -12.28 0.22 -8.81
C LEU A 187 -12.54 0.03 -10.31
N ASN A 188 -12.49 1.10 -11.11
CA ASN A 188 -12.62 1.03 -12.56
C ASN A 188 -11.37 0.48 -13.26
N ASN A 189 -10.25 0.32 -12.55
CA ASN A 189 -8.98 -0.19 -13.08
C ASN A 189 -8.52 -1.46 -12.33
N PHE A 190 -9.48 -2.35 -12.00
CA PHE A 190 -9.25 -3.69 -11.46
C PHE A 190 -8.67 -3.77 -10.04
N VAL A 191 -8.62 -2.67 -9.31
CA VAL A 191 -8.24 -2.68 -7.89
C VAL A 191 -9.38 -3.28 -7.06
N ALA A 192 -9.05 -4.26 -6.23
CA ALA A 192 -10.01 -5.08 -5.48
C ALA A 192 -10.34 -4.52 -4.08
N GLY A 193 -9.63 -3.50 -3.63
CA GLY A 193 -9.87 -2.85 -2.35
C GLY A 193 -8.93 -1.67 -2.12
N TRP A 194 -9.28 -0.83 -1.15
CA TRP A 194 -8.63 0.47 -0.92
C TRP A 194 -8.50 0.74 0.57
N THR A 195 -7.34 1.26 0.99
CA THR A 195 -6.97 1.42 2.40
C THR A 195 -6.44 2.83 2.66
N ASP A 196 -7.09 3.53 3.59
CA ASP A 196 -6.61 4.81 4.11
C ASP A 196 -5.38 4.62 5.02
N TRP A 197 -4.56 5.65 5.15
CA TRP A 197 -3.30 5.55 5.90
C TRP A 197 -3.45 5.55 7.43
N ASN A 198 -3.77 6.70 8.03
CA ASN A 198 -3.93 6.83 9.47
C ASN A 198 -5.42 6.94 9.81
N LEU A 199 -5.92 5.97 10.58
CA LEU A 199 -7.33 5.96 11.03
C LEU A 199 -7.73 7.28 11.73
N CYS A 200 -6.82 7.85 12.51
CA CYS A 200 -6.99 9.16 13.13
C CYS A 200 -5.63 9.83 13.41
N LEU A 201 -5.62 11.16 13.42
CA LEU A 201 -4.47 11.99 13.80
C LEU A 201 -4.92 13.13 14.72
N ASP A 202 -3.97 13.81 15.37
CA ASP A 202 -4.25 15.03 16.12
C ASP A 202 -4.49 16.25 15.20
N THR A 203 -4.76 17.41 15.78
CA THR A 203 -5.04 18.66 15.04
C THR A 203 -3.86 19.21 14.23
N ILE A 204 -2.65 18.67 14.40
CA ILE A 204 -1.48 19.03 13.59
C ILE A 204 -1.10 17.93 12.57
N GLY A 205 -1.78 16.78 12.59
CA GLY A 205 -1.49 15.64 11.69
C GLY A 205 -0.45 14.67 12.23
N GLY A 206 -0.26 14.63 13.54
CA GLY A 206 0.69 13.77 14.24
C GLY A 206 0.04 12.85 15.28
N PRO A 207 0.84 12.29 16.20
CA PRO A 207 2.29 12.46 16.32
C PRO A 207 3.07 11.74 15.20
N ASN A 208 4.12 12.37 14.68
CA ASN A 208 4.98 11.77 13.66
C ASN A 208 6.47 12.02 13.97
N LEU A 209 7.27 10.94 14.02
CA LEU A 209 8.70 11.00 14.38
C LEU A 209 9.51 11.92 13.47
N ALA A 210 9.23 11.90 12.17
CA ALA A 210 9.94 12.69 11.16
C ALA A 210 9.28 14.06 10.91
N LYS A 211 8.23 14.41 11.66
CA LYS A 211 7.37 15.57 11.42
C LYS A 211 6.74 15.57 10.02
N ASN A 212 6.56 14.38 9.44
CA ASN A 212 5.85 14.17 8.18
C ASN A 212 4.33 14.10 8.45
N TYR A 213 3.76 15.23 8.88
CA TYR A 213 2.35 15.31 9.22
C TYR A 213 1.43 15.17 7.99
N VAL A 214 0.28 14.53 8.14
CA VAL A 214 -0.70 14.39 7.04
C VAL A 214 -2.11 14.65 7.56
N ASP A 215 -3.11 14.61 6.70
CA ASP A 215 -4.50 14.60 7.15
C ASP A 215 -4.96 13.17 7.46
N ALA A 216 -6.08 13.04 8.18
CA ALA A 216 -6.73 11.78 8.44
C ALA A 216 -8.26 11.96 8.37
N PRO A 217 -9.04 10.92 8.04
CA PRO A 217 -10.50 11.00 8.08
C PRO A 217 -11.09 11.38 9.45
N ILE A 218 -10.35 11.13 10.54
CA ILE A 218 -10.74 11.52 11.90
C ILE A 218 -9.62 12.34 12.53
N ILE A 219 -9.96 13.55 12.99
CA ILE A 219 -9.03 14.42 13.73
C ILE A 219 -9.44 14.45 15.20
N ILE A 220 -8.50 14.20 16.10
CA ILE A 220 -8.71 14.17 17.55
C ILE A 220 -8.19 15.46 18.17
N ASP A 221 -9.07 16.18 18.87
CA ASP A 221 -8.72 17.31 19.72
C ASP A 221 -8.79 16.85 21.19
N ALA A 222 -7.64 16.36 21.68
CA ALA A 222 -7.54 15.83 23.04
C ALA A 222 -7.71 16.90 24.13
N GLU A 223 -7.41 18.17 23.84
CA GLU A 223 -7.60 19.28 24.79
C GLU A 223 -9.08 19.55 25.04
N LYS A 224 -9.90 19.44 23.99
CA LYS A 224 -11.36 19.58 24.09
C LYS A 224 -12.07 18.27 24.44
N GLY A 225 -11.40 17.12 24.30
CA GLY A 225 -12.04 15.81 24.45
C GLY A 225 -13.02 15.50 23.32
N GLU A 226 -12.75 16.01 22.12
CA GLU A 226 -13.62 15.91 20.95
C GLU A 226 -12.88 15.26 19.77
N PHE A 227 -13.64 14.78 18.78
CA PHE A 227 -13.11 14.36 17.49
C PHE A 227 -13.96 14.89 16.35
N TYR A 228 -13.30 15.18 15.23
CA TYR A 228 -13.90 15.70 14.01
C TYR A 228 -13.84 14.64 12.91
N LYS A 229 -15.01 14.24 12.43
CA LYS A 229 -15.11 13.37 11.25
C LYS A 229 -15.03 14.26 10.01
N GLN A 230 -13.94 14.16 9.27
CA GLN A 230 -13.67 14.92 8.06
C GLN A 230 -14.58 14.48 6.90
N PRO A 231 -14.75 15.28 5.83
CA PRO A 231 -15.43 14.84 4.61
C PRO A 231 -14.93 13.50 4.06
N MET A 232 -13.61 13.25 4.13
CA MET A 232 -12.98 11.97 3.75
C MET A 232 -13.61 10.75 4.46
N PHE A 233 -13.96 10.87 5.76
CA PHE A 233 -14.60 9.78 6.51
C PHE A 233 -15.93 9.39 5.87
N TYR A 234 -16.76 10.38 5.53
CA TYR A 234 -18.09 10.12 4.98
C TYR A 234 -18.01 9.58 3.56
N VAL A 235 -17.06 10.08 2.77
CA VAL A 235 -16.77 9.56 1.42
C VAL A 235 -16.37 8.10 1.47
N MET A 236 -15.41 7.70 2.30
CA MET A 236 -15.07 6.29 2.49
C MET A 236 -16.28 5.47 2.94
N GLY A 237 -17.13 6.05 3.79
CA GLY A 237 -18.41 5.47 4.21
C GLY A 237 -19.29 5.03 3.04
N HIS A 238 -19.37 5.83 1.96
CA HIS A 238 -20.16 5.50 0.77
C HIS A 238 -19.66 4.24 0.03
N PHE A 239 -18.36 3.95 0.08
CA PHE A 239 -17.77 2.78 -0.59
C PHE A 239 -17.68 1.56 0.34
N SER A 240 -17.47 1.77 1.64
CA SER A 240 -17.34 0.70 2.64
C SER A 240 -18.60 -0.17 2.82
N TRP A 241 -19.75 0.29 2.32
CA TRP A 241 -20.98 -0.51 2.27
C TRP A 241 -20.94 -1.62 1.21
N VAL A 242 -20.01 -1.56 0.26
CA VAL A 242 -19.81 -2.63 -0.73
C VAL A 242 -19.22 -3.85 -0.01
N GLU A 243 -20.00 -4.93 0.06
CA GLU A 243 -19.62 -6.14 0.77
C GLU A 243 -18.40 -6.83 0.16
N LYS A 244 -17.60 -7.48 1.01
CA LYS A 244 -16.47 -8.31 0.56
C LYS A 244 -16.96 -9.37 -0.42
N GLY A 245 -16.36 -9.40 -1.61
CA GLY A 245 -16.71 -10.34 -2.68
C GLY A 245 -17.71 -9.79 -3.70
N ALA A 246 -18.14 -8.53 -3.58
CA ALA A 246 -18.88 -7.85 -4.63
C ALA A 246 -18.08 -7.82 -5.94
N CYS A 247 -18.77 -7.98 -7.08
CA CYS A 247 -18.18 -7.86 -8.41
C CYS A 247 -18.58 -6.52 -9.03
N GLY A 248 -17.61 -5.80 -9.60
CA GLY A 248 -17.88 -4.65 -10.44
C GLY A 248 -18.62 -5.07 -11.71
N PHE A 249 -19.52 -4.21 -12.19
CA PHE A 249 -20.20 -4.39 -13.48
C PHE A 249 -19.99 -3.12 -14.32
N GLU A 250 -19.83 -3.31 -15.63
CA GLU A 250 -19.69 -2.18 -16.55
C GLU A 250 -20.95 -1.31 -16.54
N SER A 251 -20.75 0.00 -16.49
CA SER A 251 -21.82 0.98 -16.68
C SER A 251 -21.43 1.96 -17.79
N TRP A 252 -22.35 2.20 -18.73
CA TRP A 252 -22.12 3.04 -19.89
C TRP A 252 -22.91 4.34 -19.77
N VAL A 253 -22.23 5.49 -19.83
CA VAL A 253 -22.91 6.79 -19.92
C VAL A 253 -23.22 7.08 -21.40
N GLN A 254 -24.50 6.99 -21.78
CA GLN A 254 -24.93 7.50 -23.09
C GLN A 254 -24.89 9.04 -23.06
N SER A 255 -23.93 9.65 -23.76
CA SER A 255 -23.88 11.10 -23.95
C SER A 255 -25.02 11.57 -24.85
N ARG A 256 -26.22 11.80 -24.28
CA ARG A 256 -27.27 12.58 -24.93
C ARG A 256 -27.16 14.05 -24.52
N VAL A 257 -26.08 14.71 -24.92
CA VAL A 257 -26.06 16.17 -24.96
C VAL A 257 -26.49 16.60 -26.36
N LYS A 258 -27.81 16.65 -26.60
CA LYS A 258 -28.33 17.47 -27.70
C LYS A 258 -28.24 18.91 -27.26
N TRP A 259 -27.18 19.60 -27.68
CA TRP A 259 -27.22 21.06 -27.77
C TRP A 259 -28.27 21.40 -28.82
N VAL A 260 -29.43 21.86 -28.38
CA VAL A 260 -30.35 22.59 -29.25
C VAL A 260 -29.76 23.99 -29.35
N MET A 261 -29.21 24.31 -30.53
CA MET A 261 -28.86 25.69 -30.91
C MET A 261 -30.12 26.56 -30.99
#